data_AF-A0A855MHZ7-F1
#
_entry.id   AF-A0A855MHZ7-F1
#
_cell.length_a   1.000
_cell.length_b   1.000
_cell.length_c   1.000
_cell.angle_alpha   90.00
_cell.angle_beta   90.00
_cell.angle_gamma   90.00
#
_symmetry.space_group_name_H-M   'P 1'
#
loop_
_entity.id
_entity.type
_entity.pdbx_description
1 polymer ?
#
loop_
_entity_poly.entity_id
_entity_poly.type
_entity_poly.pdbx_seq_one_letter_code
_entity_poly.pdbx_strand_id
1 'polypeptide(L)' 'MKITQIRNATLQLEFGGKTFLIDPMLAPNATYPGMCYVLPALAKHRSPDYVWELMCWLMPGC' A
#
# COMPACT_ATOMS: atom_id res chain seq x y z
N MET A 1 -19.45 -8.17 -18.11
CA MET A 1 -18.36 -8.22 -17.12
C MET A 1 -17.79 -6.83 -16.99
N LYS A 2 -17.71 -6.28 -15.78
CA LYS A 2 -17.14 -4.97 -15.50
C LYS A 2 -16.39 -5.01 -14.18
N ILE A 3 -15.20 -4.42 -14.14
CA ILE A 3 -14.37 -4.32 -12.95
C ILE A 3 -14.10 -2.85 -12.63
N THR A 4 -14.16 -2.48 -11.37
CA THR A 4 -13.85 -1.12 -10.90
C THR A 4 -12.93 -1.23 -9.69
N GLN A 5 -11.73 -0.66 -9.82
CA GLN A 5 -10.81 -0.55 -8.70
C GLN A 5 -11.21 0.64 -7.83
N ILE A 6 -11.36 0.40 -6.53
CA ILE A 6 -11.75 1.45 -5.56
C ILE A 6 -10.49 1.98 -4.88
N ARG A 7 -9.72 1.12 -4.20
CA ARG A 7 -8.42 1.43 -3.59
C ARG A 7 -7.69 0.16 -3.16
N ASN A 8 -6.36 0.18 -3.10
CA ASN A 8 -5.57 -1.02 -2.74
C ASN A 8 -6.06 -2.25 -3.55
N ALA A 9 -6.43 -3.35 -2.88
CA ALA A 9 -7.04 -4.55 -3.45
C ALA A 9 -8.59 -4.54 -3.45
N THR A 10 -9.23 -3.45 -3.01
CA THR A 10 -10.70 -3.34 -3.00
C THR A 10 -11.25 -3.13 -4.42
N LEU A 11 -12.10 -4.06 -4.86
CA LEU A 11 -12.66 -4.07 -6.22
C LEU A 11 -14.18 -4.25 -6.17
N GLN A 12 -14.89 -3.58 -7.08
CA GLN A 12 -16.26 -3.94 -7.44
C GLN A 12 -16.23 -4.74 -8.74
N LEU A 13 -16.82 -5.94 -8.74
CA LEU A 13 -16.91 -6.82 -9.89
C LEU A 13 -18.36 -7.10 -10.24
N GLU A 14 -18.75 -6.75 -11.46
CA GLU A 14 -20.02 -7.16 -12.06
C GLU A 14 -19.77 -8.35 -13.00
N PHE A 15 -20.25 -9.52 -12.59
CA PHE A 15 -20.06 -10.77 -13.32
C PHE A 15 -21.29 -11.68 -13.19
N GLY A 16 -21.77 -12.25 -14.30
CA GLY A 16 -22.93 -13.15 -14.32
C GLY A 16 -24.23 -12.51 -13.79
N GLY A 17 -24.44 -11.21 -14.00
CA GLY A 17 -25.61 -10.47 -13.48
C GLY A 17 -25.59 -10.23 -11.97
N LYS A 18 -24.48 -10.54 -11.29
CA LYS A 18 -24.26 -10.28 -9.86
C LYS A 18 -23.18 -9.23 -9.68
N THR A 19 -23.23 -8.55 -8.54
CA THR A 19 -22.22 -7.58 -8.12
C THR A 19 -21.52 -8.11 -6.87
N PHE A 20 -20.19 -8.10 -6.89
CA PHE A 20 -19.34 -8.52 -5.78
C PHE A 20 -18.47 -7.35 -5.33
N LEU A 21 -18.27 -7.23 -4.01
CA LEU A 21 -17.29 -6.34 -3.41
C LEU A 21 -16.15 -7.21 -2.85
N ILE A 22 -14.99 -7.13 -3.48
CA ILE A 22 -13.80 -7.94 -3.19
C ILE A 22 -12.87 -7.11 -2.29
N ASP A 23 -12.29 -7.76 -1.27
CA ASP A 23 -11.37 -7.20 -0.27
C ASP A 23 -11.77 -5.81 0.25
N PRO A 24 -12.90 -5.68 0.98
CA PRO A 24 -13.47 -4.40 1.38
C PRO A 24 -12.64 -3.70 2.46
N MET A 25 -11.63 -2.94 2.06
CA MET A 25 -10.95 -1.99 2.92
C MET A 25 -11.73 -0.69 2.85
N LEU A 26 -12.57 -0.37 3.85
CA LEU A 26 -13.47 0.80 3.83
C LEU A 26 -13.25 1.82 4.96
N ALA A 27 -12.26 1.60 5.84
CA ALA A 27 -11.91 2.54 6.90
C ALA A 27 -11.46 3.92 6.36
N PRO A 28 -11.75 5.03 7.07
CA PRO A 28 -11.18 6.34 6.77
C PRO A 28 -9.64 6.32 6.69
N ASN A 29 -9.06 7.35 6.05
CA ASN A 29 -7.61 7.50 6.01
C ASN A 29 -7.03 7.56 7.44
N ALA A 30 -5.87 6.93 7.65
CA ALA A 30 -5.14 6.88 8.92
C ALA A 30 -5.91 6.25 10.10
N THR A 31 -6.94 5.43 9.84
CA THR A 31 -7.68 4.74 10.91
C THR A 31 -6.85 3.66 11.62
N TYR A 32 -6.04 2.92 10.86
CA TYR A 32 -5.22 1.83 11.40
C TYR A 32 -3.75 2.21 11.38
N PRO A 33 -2.97 1.81 12.40
CA PRO A 33 -1.52 1.99 12.36
C PRO A 33 -0.93 1.20 11.18
N GLY A 34 0.13 1.75 10.58
CA GLY A 34 0.89 1.03 9.57
C GLY A 34 1.42 -0.29 10.11
N MET A 35 1.47 -1.33 9.26
CA MET A 35 2.06 -2.61 9.65
C MET A 35 3.56 -2.43 9.91
N CYS A 36 3.94 -2.30 11.18
CA CYS A 36 5.32 -2.04 11.59
C CYS A 36 6.24 -3.29 11.52
N TYR A 37 5.66 -4.50 11.46
CA TYR A 37 6.43 -5.75 11.52
C TYR A 37 6.99 -6.24 10.18
N VAL A 38 6.78 -5.53 9.07
CA VAL A 38 7.26 -5.97 7.74
C VAL A 38 8.68 -5.46 7.43
N LEU A 39 9.19 -4.51 8.20
CA LEU A 39 10.52 -3.94 7.94
C LEU A 39 11.70 -4.67 8.59
N PRO A 40 11.64 -5.28 9.79
CA PRO A 40 12.83 -5.97 10.32
C PRO A 40 13.25 -7.18 9.49
N ALA A 41 12.31 -7.83 8.80
CA ALA A 41 12.58 -8.98 7.94
C ALA A 41 13.17 -8.60 6.58
N LEU A 42 12.82 -7.43 6.03
CA LEU A 42 13.37 -6.91 4.77
C LEU A 42 14.60 -5.99 4.98
N ALA A 43 14.73 -5.37 6.15
CA ALA A 43 15.84 -4.49 6.50
C ALA A 43 17.12 -5.25 6.86
N LYS A 44 17.05 -6.53 7.24
CA LYS A 44 18.25 -7.34 7.50
C LYS A 44 19.13 -7.59 6.27
N HIS A 45 18.66 -7.29 5.06
CA HIS A 45 19.42 -7.48 3.82
C HIS A 45 19.60 -6.21 2.97
N ARG A 46 19.16 -5.03 3.43
CA ARG A 46 19.42 -3.78 2.71
C ARG A 46 20.35 -2.91 3.54
N SER A 47 21.51 -2.63 2.97
CA SER A 47 22.63 -1.95 3.61
C SER A 47 22.26 -0.55 4.14
N PRO A 48 22.91 -0.08 5.22
CA PRO A 48 22.53 1.13 5.98
C PRO A 48 22.60 2.46 5.20
N ASP A 49 23.18 2.45 4.01
CA ASP A 49 23.35 3.56 3.07
C ASP A 49 22.05 4.00 2.39
N TYR A 50 21.04 3.12 2.25
CA TYR A 50 19.85 3.44 1.46
C TYR A 50 18.89 4.45 2.13
N VAL A 51 18.87 4.50 3.47
CA VAL A 51 18.01 5.45 4.20
C VAL A 51 18.57 6.87 4.11
N TRP A 52 19.90 7.00 4.08
CA TRP A 52 20.57 8.28 3.94
C TRP A 52 20.49 8.83 2.51
N GLU A 53 20.71 8.00 1.48
CA GLU A 53 20.58 8.43 0.08
C GLU A 53 19.15 8.86 -0.29
N LEU A 54 18.13 8.17 0.22
CA LEU A 54 16.73 8.53 -0.04
C LEU A 54 16.33 9.83 0.66
N MET A 55 16.89 10.12 1.85
CA MET A 55 16.70 11.40 2.53
C MET A 55 17.37 12.56 1.79
N CYS A 56 18.56 12.36 1.21
CA CYS A 56 19.24 13.37 0.39
C CYS A 56 18.48 13.69 -0.91
N TRP A 57 17.80 12.72 -1.52
CA TRP A 57 17.00 12.95 -2.74
C TRP A 57 15.67 13.67 -2.51
N LEU A 58 15.14 13.66 -1.28
CA LEU A 58 13.83 14.25 -0.94
C LEU A 58 13.91 15.70 -0.41
N MET A 59 15.11 16.26 -0.25
CA MET A 59 15.32 17.66 0.12
C MET A 59 16.18 18.36 -0.95
N PRO A 60 15.64 19.31 -1.75
CA PRO A 60 16.45 20.04 -2.70
C PRO A 60 17.33 21.03 -1.92
N GLY A 61 18.61 20.71 -1.74
CA GLY A 61 19.59 21.66 -1.18
C GLY A 61 20.75 21.10 -0.35
N CYS A 62 21.04 19.78 -0.39
CA CYS A 62 22.33 19.28 0.10
C CYS A 62 23.23 18.88 -1.07
#